data_AF-A0A0C2D2X4-F1
#
_entry.id   AF-A0A0C2D2X4-F1
#
_cell.length_a   1.000
_cell.length_b   1.000
_cell.length_c   1.000
_cell.angle_alpha   90.00
_cell.angle_beta   90.00
_cell.angle_gamma   90.00
#
_symmetry.space_group_name_H-M   'P 1'
#
loop_
_entity.id
_entity.type
_entity.pdbx_description
1 polymer ?
#
loop_
_entity_poly.entity_id
_entity_poly.type
_entity_poly.pdbx_seq_one_letter_code
_entity_poly.pdbx_strand_id
1 'polypeptide(L)'
;MKFGWTILPHQPYSPDSAPSDHNLLSHLQHHLDGKDFQTRDDIKSALEQFFKGQSPALWSKSIHDLPKCWQNTIDANGAYFKRFIAVV
;
A
#
# COMPACT_ATOMS: atom_id res chain seq x y z
N MET A 1 24.33 -3.23 10.70
CA MET A 1 22.89 -3.59 10.74
C MET A 1 22.64 -4.42 12.00
N LYS A 2 21.89 -3.88 12.98
CA LYS A 2 21.77 -4.45 14.34
C LYS A 2 20.94 -5.74 14.43
N PHE A 3 20.16 -6.05 13.39
CA PHE A 3 19.18 -7.14 13.39
C PHE A 3 19.38 -8.18 12.28
N GLY A 4 20.47 -8.09 11.50
CA GLY A 4 20.73 -9.01 10.38
C GLY A 4 19.77 -8.88 9.18
N TRP A 5 19.02 -7.79 9.09
CA TRP A 5 18.06 -7.59 7.99
C TRP A 5 18.75 -7.07 6.73
N THR A 6 18.37 -7.63 5.59
CA THR A 6 18.72 -7.09 4.29
C THR A 6 17.80 -5.92 3.96
N ILE A 7 18.39 -4.75 3.70
CA ILE A 7 17.64 -3.59 3.24
C ILE A 7 17.53 -3.66 1.71
N LEU A 8 16.31 -3.74 1.20
CA LEU A 8 16.03 -3.69 -0.23
C LEU A 8 16.23 -2.25 -0.73
N PRO A 9 16.93 -2.03 -1.85
CA PRO A 9 17.02 -0.70 -2.45
C PRO A 9 15.62 -0.24 -2.88
N HIS A 10 15.29 1.00 -2.53
CA HIS A 10 14.04 1.64 -2.92
C HIS A 10 14.33 3.00 -3.54
N GLN A 11 13.76 3.26 -4.72
CA GLN A 11 13.96 4.51 -5.42
C GLN A 11 13.17 5.65 -4.72
N PRO A 12 13.70 6.89 -4.72
CA PRO A 12 12.93 8.04 -4.26
C PRO A 12 11.63 8.19 -5.05
N TYR A 13 10.57 8.67 -4.39
CA TYR A 13 9.29 8.99 -5.02
C TYR A 13 8.69 7.86 -5.88
N SER A 14 8.80 6.60 -5.44
CA SER A 14 8.30 5.43 -6.20
C SER A 14 7.15 4.69 -5.49
N PRO A 15 6.02 5.36 -5.21
CA PRO A 15 4.86 4.73 -4.56
C PRO A 15 4.31 3.56 -5.38
N ASP A 16 4.38 3.61 -6.71
CA ASP A 16 3.92 2.54 -7.59
C ASP A 16 4.69 1.22 -7.39
N SER A 17 5.89 1.29 -6.81
CA SER A 17 6.77 0.15 -6.48
C SER A 17 6.68 -0.28 -5.01
N ALA A 18 5.98 0.47 -4.16
CA ALA A 18 5.81 0.13 -2.76
C ALA A 18 4.59 -0.81 -2.59
N PRO A 19 4.75 -1.99 -1.96
CA PRO A 19 3.65 -2.94 -1.81
C PRO A 19 2.51 -2.39 -0.94
N SER A 20 2.83 -1.52 0.03
CA SER A 20 1.84 -0.83 0.87
C SER A 20 0.98 0.14 0.04
N ASP A 21 1.61 0.97 -0.77
CA ASP A 21 0.93 2.03 -1.52
C ASP A 21 0.13 1.45 -2.69
N HIS A 22 0.60 0.34 -3.28
CA HIS A 22 -0.04 -0.28 -4.44
C HIS A 22 -1.35 -1.02 -4.13
N ASN A 23 -1.50 -1.57 -2.92
CA ASN A 23 -2.61 -2.47 -2.60
C ASN A 23 -3.23 -2.19 -1.22
N LEU A 24 -2.43 -2.12 -0.16
CA LEU A 24 -2.93 -1.99 1.20
C LEU A 24 -3.63 -0.64 1.43
N LEU A 25 -2.96 0.45 1.06
CA LEU A 25 -3.47 1.80 1.32
C LEU A 25 -4.72 2.10 0.51
N SER A 26 -4.84 1.59 -0.73
CA SER A 26 -6.07 1.76 -1.52
C SER A 26 -7.26 1.06 -0.86
N HIS A 27 -7.10 -0.19 -0.40
CA HIS A 27 -8.17 -0.90 0.30
C HIS A 27 -8.52 -0.23 1.63
N LEU A 28 -7.51 0.27 2.36
CA LEU A 28 -7.73 1.00 3.60
C LEU A 28 -8.47 2.32 3.35
N GLN A 29 -8.07 3.07 2.33
CA GLN A 29 -8.74 4.32 1.95
C GLN A 29 -10.20 4.06 1.63
N HIS A 30 -10.52 3.05 0.82
CA HIS A 30 -11.91 2.66 0.55
C HIS A 30 -12.68 2.25 1.81
N HIS A 31 -12.03 1.62 2.79
CA HIS A 31 -12.67 1.27 4.05
C HIS A 31 -12.96 2.49 4.94
N LEU A 32 -12.15 3.53 4.84
CA LEU A 32 -12.26 4.76 5.62
C LEU A 32 -13.10 5.83 4.91
N ASP A 33 -13.32 5.70 3.61
CA ASP A 33 -14.02 6.69 2.80
C ASP A 33 -15.44 6.95 3.32
N GLY A 34 -15.82 8.23 3.39
CA GLY A 34 -17.11 8.67 3.91
C GLY A 34 -17.35 8.47 5.40
N LYS A 35 -16.34 8.10 6.19
CA LYS A 35 -16.45 7.96 7.66
C LYS A 35 -15.92 9.19 8.38
N ASP A 36 -16.76 9.76 9.24
CA ASP A 36 -16.35 10.79 10.20
C ASP A 36 -15.97 10.15 11.53
N PHE A 37 -14.78 10.48 12.02
CA PHE A 37 -14.28 10.02 13.32
C PHE A 37 -14.22 11.18 14.30
N GLN A 38 -14.79 11.01 15.49
CA GLN A 38 -14.82 12.06 16.51
C GLN A 38 -13.62 11.97 17.46
N THR A 39 -13.07 10.77 17.62
CA THR A 39 -11.96 10.49 18.53
C THR A 39 -10.89 9.65 17.87
N ARG A 40 -9.70 9.66 18.47
CA ARG A 40 -8.60 8.77 18.06
C ARG A 40 -8.94 7.30 18.27
N ASP A 41 -9.75 6.97 19.28
CA ASP A 41 -10.15 5.59 19.56
C ASP A 41 -11.10 5.04 18.49
N ASP A 42 -11.91 5.89 17.87
CA ASP A 42 -12.75 5.52 16.73
C ASP A 42 -11.87 5.12 15.53
N ILE A 43 -10.82 5.91 15.25
CA ILE A 43 -9.85 5.61 14.18
C ILE A 43 -9.14 4.29 14.47
N LYS A 44 -8.66 4.10 15.71
CA LYS A 44 -7.97 2.86 16.11
C LYS A 44 -8.89 1.65 15.93
N SER A 45 -10.14 1.76 16.34
CA SER A 45 -11.14 0.69 16.21
C SER A 45 -11.43 0.37 14.74
N ALA A 46 -11.56 1.38 13.88
CA ALA A 46 -11.75 1.19 12.44
C ALA A 46 -10.55 0.49 11.79
N LEU A 47 -9.32 0.89 12.15
CA LEU A 47 -8.10 0.22 11.69
C LEU A 47 -8.06 -1.25 12.13
N GLU A 48 -8.34 -1.52 13.40
CA GLU A 48 -8.38 -2.89 13.92
C GLU A 48 -9.41 -3.75 13.19
N GLN A 49 -10.62 -3.22 12.95
CA GLN A 49 -11.66 -3.91 12.19
C GLN A 49 -11.21 -4.19 10.77
N PHE A 50 -10.61 -3.21 10.10
CA PHE A 50 -10.06 -3.38 8.76
C PHE A 50 -9.04 -4.51 8.72
N PHE A 51 -7.99 -4.47 9.55
CA PHE A 51 -6.91 -5.47 9.53
C PHE A 51 -7.40 -6.87 9.94
N LYS A 52 -8.30 -6.98 10.93
CA LYS A 52 -8.91 -8.26 11.34
C LYS A 52 -9.80 -8.86 10.24
N GLY A 53 -10.40 -8.02 9.40
CA GLY A 53 -11.28 -8.43 8.31
C GLY A 53 -10.55 -8.82 7.01
N GLN A 54 -9.24 -8.57 6.87
CA GLN A 54 -8.52 -8.89 5.65
C GLN A 54 -8.19 -10.38 5.54
N SER A 55 -8.32 -10.94 4.35
CA SER A 55 -7.91 -12.32 4.09
C SER A 55 -6.39 -12.45 3.98
N PRO A 56 -5.79 -13.59 4.38
CA PRO A 56 -4.38 -13.89 4.12
C PRO A 56 -3.97 -13.73 2.65
N ALA A 57 -4.91 -13.99 1.74
CA ALA A 57 -4.70 -13.87 0.30
C ALA A 57 -4.39 -12.43 -0.14
N LEU A 58 -4.97 -11.42 0.49
CA LEU A 58 -4.69 -10.01 0.18
C LEU A 58 -3.23 -9.66 0.47
N TRP A 59 -2.73 -10.05 1.63
CA TRP A 59 -1.34 -9.84 2.04
C TRP A 59 -0.37 -10.54 1.09
N SER A 60 -0.63 -11.82 0.83
CA SER A 60 0.17 -12.64 -0.08
C SER A 60 0.20 -12.03 -1.48
N LYS A 61 -0.96 -11.69 -2.04
CA LYS A 61 -1.08 -11.08 -3.37
C LYS A 61 -0.25 -9.79 -3.50
N SER A 62 -0.28 -8.92 -2.49
CA SER A 62 0.51 -7.67 -2.50
C SER A 62 2.01 -7.93 -2.69
N ILE A 63 2.52 -8.98 -2.05
CA ILE A 63 3.93 -9.38 -2.16
C ILE A 63 4.20 -10.06 -3.51
N HIS A 64 3.29 -10.91 -3.98
CA HIS A 64 3.42 -11.59 -5.26
C HIS A 64 3.33 -10.64 -6.48
N ASP A 65 2.65 -9.49 -6.34
CA ASP A 65 2.51 -8.50 -7.41
C ASP A 65 3.73 -7.56 -7.52
N LEU A 66 4.70 -7.60 -6.58
CA LEU A 66 5.90 -6.77 -6.59
C LEU A 66 6.74 -6.89 -7.88
N PRO A 67 7.06 -8.10 -8.39
CA PRO A 67 7.82 -8.24 -9.63
C PRO A 67 7.12 -7.59 -10.82
N LYS A 68 5.78 -7.65 -10.86
CA LYS A 68 4.99 -6.98 -11.90
C LYS A 68 5.09 -5.47 -11.80
N CYS A 69 5.09 -4.90 -10.58
CA CYS A 69 5.28 -3.47 -10.39
C CYS A 69 6.67 -3.00 -10.85
N TRP A 70 7.71 -3.79 -10.58
CA TRP A 70 9.06 -3.51 -11.06
C TRP A 70 9.14 -3.57 -12.58
N GLN A 71 8.53 -4.59 -13.20
CA GLN A 71 8.48 -4.69 -14.66
C GLN A 71 7.78 -3.48 -15.29
N ASN A 72 6.63 -3.07 -14.75
CA ASN A 72 5.93 -1.88 -15.25
C ASN A 72 6.77 -0.60 -15.12
N THR A 73 7.57 -0.48 -14.05
CA THR A 73 8.49 0.67 -13.86
C THR A 73 9.57 0.67 -14.94
N ILE A 74 10.12 -0.51 -15.27
CA ILE A 74 11.12 -0.68 -16.33
C ILE A 74 10.51 -0.34 -17.69
N ASP A 75 9.32 -0.88 -17.98
CA ASP A 75 8.62 -0.65 -19.25
C ASP A 75 8.23 0.83 -19.44
N ALA A 76 7.95 1.53 -18.34
CA ALA A 76 7.69 2.97 -18.31
C ALA A 76 8.97 3.82 -18.29
N ASN A 77 10.15 3.22 -18.38
CA ASN A 77 11.45 3.90 -18.27
C ASN A 77 11.57 4.79 -17.02
N GLY A 78 11.08 4.29 -15.88
CA GLY A 78 11.07 5.00 -14.60
C GLY A 78 9.96 6.04 -14.45
N ALA A 79 9.07 6.21 -15.43
CA ALA A 79 7.87 7.03 -15.27
C ALA A 79 6.83 6.32 -14.40
N TYR A 80 5.96 7.11 -13.75
CA TYR A 80 4.79 6.60 -13.06
C TYR A 80 3.86 5.88 -14.04
N PHE A 81 3.37 4.72 -13.63
CA PHE A 81 2.51 3.88 -14.47
C PHE A 81 1.13 3.67 -13.85
N LYS A 82 0.94 4.01 -12.57
CA LYS A 82 -0.39 4.14 -11.97
C LYS A 82 -0.78 5.61 -11.87
N ARG A 83 -1.97 5.92 -12.38
CA ARG A 83 -2.60 7.22 -12.17
C ARG A 83 -3.12 7.24 -10.73
N PHE A 84 -2.44 7.95 -9.84
CA PHE A 84 -3.08 8.44 -8.62
C PHE A 84 -4.23 9.34 -9.07
N ILE A 85 -5.48 8.88 -8.91
CA ILE A 85 -6.61 9.80 -9.00
C ILE A 85 -6.50 10.65 -7.74
N ALA A 86 -6.03 11.89 -7.91
CA ALA A 86 -6.23 12.92 -6.91
C ALA A 86 -7.74 13.06 -6.73
N VAL A 87 -8.27 12.51 -5.64
CA VAL A 87 -9.55 12.96 -5.12
C VAL A 87 -9.25 14.35 -4.57
N VAL A 88 -9.65 15.36 -5.35
CA VAL A 88 -9.75 16.76 -4.92
C VAL A 88 -10.88 16.88 -3.92
#